data_AF-A0A7Y5HGA2-F1
#
_entry.id   AF-A0A7Y5HGA2-F1
#
_cell.length_a   1.000
_cell.length_b   1.000
_cell.length_c   1.000
_cell.angle_alpha   90.00
_cell.angle_beta   90.00
_cell.angle_gamma   90.00
#
_symmetry.space_group_name_H-M   'P 1'
#
loop_
_entity.id
_entity.type
_entity.pdbx_description
1 polymer ?
#
loop_
_entity_poly.entity_id
_entity_poly.type
_entity_poly.pdbx_seq_one_letter_code
_entity_poly.pdbx_strand_id
1 'polypeptide(L)'
;MARPWKVLGLGAIVVGLLVLPGVWVVDRTAGRDLLVVEAHAQDVVELNRALWEQDKEGVPAIYGTPRTVERLAFVPEGKVVKPAEDPSLEMYLKRGDDHPLQVQTLWYFGVPTAVGGVLTGLGFLLLARRKGS
;
A
#
# COMPACT_ATOMS: atom_id res chain seq x y z
N MET A 1 -39.62 4.39 -16.31
CA MET A 1 -38.37 3.60 -16.17
C MET A 1 -37.19 4.49 -16.54
N ALA A 2 -36.23 4.68 -15.62
CA ALA A 2 -34.98 5.37 -15.97
C ALA A 2 -34.24 4.56 -17.04
N ARG A 3 -33.76 5.21 -18.09
CA ARG A 3 -33.02 4.53 -19.16
C ARG A 3 -31.69 4.01 -18.59
N PRO A 4 -31.33 2.73 -18.84
CA PRO A 4 -30.22 2.05 -18.17
C PRO A 4 -28.88 2.81 -18.31
N TRP A 5 -28.68 3.49 -19.43
CA TRP A 5 -27.50 4.31 -19.70
C TRP A 5 -27.28 5.47 -18.71
N LYS A 6 -28.35 6.07 -18.19
CA LYS A 6 -28.22 7.15 -17.19
C LYS A 6 -27.75 6.61 -15.84
N VAL A 7 -28.27 5.44 -15.44
CA VAL A 7 -27.89 4.77 -14.19
C VAL A 7 -26.44 4.31 -14.26
N LEU A 8 -26.02 3.70 -15.37
CA LEU A 8 -24.63 3.30 -15.61
C LEU A 8 -23.68 4.50 -15.63
N GLY A 9 -24.08 5.60 -16.28
CA GLY A 9 -23.26 6.82 -16.35
C GLY A 9 -23.06 7.47 -15.00
N LEU A 10 -24.12 7.65 -14.22
CA LEU A 10 -24.05 8.17 -12.85
C LEU A 10 -23.26 7.24 -11.94
N GLY A 11 -23.49 5.93 -12.02
CA GLY A 11 -22.77 4.93 -11.23
C GLY A 11 -21.26 4.99 -11.48
N ALA A 12 -20.83 5.06 -12.74
CA ALA A 12 -19.41 5.16 -13.08
C ALA A 12 -18.75 6.46 -12.59
N ILE A 13 -19.46 7.60 -12.68
CA ILE A 13 -18.98 8.88 -12.12
C ILE A 13 -18.84 8.78 -10.60
N VAL A 14 -19.84 8.24 -9.90
CA VAL A 14 -19.80 8.08 -8.44
C VAL A 14 -18.61 7.20 -8.04
N VAL A 15 -18.41 6.06 -8.70
CA VAL A 15 -17.24 5.20 -8.44
C VAL A 15 -15.95 5.98 -8.70
N GLY A 16 -15.83 6.67 -9.85
CA GLY A 16 -14.63 7.44 -10.17
C GLY A 16 -14.31 8.53 -9.15
N LEU A 17 -15.33 9.22 -8.63
CA LEU A 17 -15.18 10.26 -7.61
C LEU A 17 -14.82 9.70 -6.23
N LEU A 18 -15.27 8.48 -5.90
CA LEU A 18 -15.03 7.85 -4.60
C LEU A 18 -13.69 7.11 -4.49
N VAL A 19 -13.05 6.76 -5.61
CA VAL A 19 -11.77 6.04 -5.60
C VAL A 19 -10.66 6.83 -4.92
N LEU A 20 -10.48 8.12 -5.23
CA LEU A 20 -9.40 8.92 -4.61
C LEU A 20 -9.59 9.12 -3.10
N PRO A 21 -10.78 9.50 -2.60
CA PRO A 21 -11.05 9.49 -1.17
C PRO A 21 -10.81 8.13 -0.52
N GLY A 22 -11.20 7.03 -1.19
CA GLY A 22 -10.97 5.67 -0.70
C GLY A 22 -9.49 5.35 -0.54
N VAL A 23 -8.67 5.62 -1.56
CA VAL A 23 -7.21 5.44 -1.52
C VAL A 23 -6.58 6.29 -0.43
N TRP A 24 -7.02 7.55 -0.28
CA TRP A 24 -6.54 8.44 0.78
C TRP A 24 -6.85 7.91 2.17
N VAL A 25 -8.07 7.39 2.40
CA VAL A 25 -8.44 6.78 3.69
C VAL A 25 -7.55 5.58 3.99
N VAL A 26 -7.33 4.69 3.01
CA VAL A 26 -6.45 3.52 3.18
C VAL A 26 -5.02 3.95 3.49
N ASP A 27 -4.47 4.93 2.77
CA ASP A 27 -3.13 5.47 3.02
C ASP A 27 -3.00 6.02 4.47
N ARG A 28 -4.00 6.77 4.95
CA ARG A 28 -3.96 7.37 6.29
C ARG A 28 -4.20 6.40 7.43
N THR A 29 -4.98 5.36 7.20
CA THR A 29 -5.40 4.43 8.28
C THR A 29 -4.57 3.16 8.31
N ALA A 30 -4.17 2.64 7.15
CA ALA A 30 -3.43 1.39 7.02
C ALA A 30 -1.97 1.61 6.60
N GLY A 31 -1.60 2.79 6.11
CA GLY A 31 -0.23 3.10 5.73
C GLY A 31 0.67 3.24 6.96
N ARG A 32 1.68 2.37 7.05
CA ARG A 32 2.74 2.41 8.07
C ARG A 32 4.09 2.60 7.37
N ASP A 33 4.91 3.47 7.93
CA ASP A 33 6.29 3.66 7.45
C ASP A 33 7.17 2.63 8.14
N LEU A 34 7.63 1.63 7.37
CA LEU A 34 8.39 0.50 7.89
C LEU A 34 9.74 0.43 7.20
N LEU A 35 10.80 0.15 7.96
CA LEU A 35 12.08 -0.20 7.38
C LEU A 35 12.00 -1.61 6.81
N VAL A 36 12.15 -1.74 5.50
CA VAL A 36 12.17 -3.05 4.84
C VAL A 36 13.55 -3.67 5.02
N VAL A 37 13.57 -4.87 5.59
CA VAL A 37 14.79 -5.61 5.88
C VAL A 37 14.70 -6.99 5.23
N GLU A 38 15.73 -7.39 4.49
CA GLU A 38 15.84 -8.75 3.98
C GLU A 38 16.25 -9.69 5.09
N ALA A 39 15.27 -10.43 5.60
CA ALA A 39 15.40 -11.14 6.85
C ALA A 39 16.45 -12.25 6.76
N HIS A 40 17.34 -12.27 7.75
CA HIS A 40 18.20 -13.41 8.00
C HIS A 40 17.42 -14.58 8.60
N ALA A 41 18.02 -15.77 8.55
CA ALA A 41 17.53 -16.93 9.28
C ALA A 41 17.67 -16.70 10.79
N GLN A 42 16.81 -17.34 11.60
CA GLN A 42 16.72 -17.02 13.04
C GLN A 42 18.02 -17.31 13.80
N ASP A 43 18.74 -18.38 13.43
CA ASP A 43 20.06 -18.73 13.96
C ASP A 43 21.11 -17.64 13.69
N VAL A 44 21.06 -17.03 12.50
CA VAL A 44 21.93 -15.90 12.14
C VAL A 44 21.56 -14.65 12.94
N VAL A 45 20.27 -14.40 13.19
CA VAL A 45 19.83 -13.27 14.02
C VAL A 45 20.32 -13.42 15.46
N GLU A 46 20.22 -14.62 16.03
CA GLU A 46 20.71 -14.90 17.39
C GLU A 46 22.23 -14.72 17.50
N LEU A 47 22.97 -15.21 16.50
CA LEU A 47 24.42 -15.02 16.42
C LEU A 47 24.79 -13.54 16.26
N ASN A 48 24.16 -12.82 15.33
CA ASN A 48 24.42 -11.41 15.10
C ASN A 48 24.09 -10.57 16.34
N ARG A 49 23.01 -10.90 17.05
CA ARG A 49 22.65 -10.23 18.31
C ARG A 49 23.71 -10.46 19.38
N ALA A 50 24.27 -11.67 19.48
CA ALA A 50 25.34 -11.99 20.44
C ALA A 50 26.67 -11.29 20.09
N LEU A 51 26.92 -11.04 18.80
CA LEU A 51 28.10 -10.35 18.30
C LEU A 51 27.90 -8.83 18.13
N TRP A 52 26.69 -8.34 18.40
CA TRP A 52 26.34 -6.95 18.13
C TRP A 52 27.05 -6.01 19.10
N GLU A 53 27.89 -5.15 18.53
CA GLU A 53 28.46 -3.99 19.21
C GLU A 53 27.65 -2.76 18.80
N GLN A 54 27.04 -2.10 19.80
CA GLN A 54 26.08 -1.00 19.64
C GLN A 54 26.59 0.16 18.74
N ASP A 55 27.91 0.27 18.57
CA ASP A 55 28.58 1.40 17.94
C ASP A 55 28.89 1.22 16.44
N LYS A 56 28.65 0.03 15.83
CA LYS A 56 29.20 -0.29 14.49
C LYS A 56 28.19 -0.43 13.34
N GLU A 57 27.13 -1.23 13.47
CA GLU A 57 26.30 -1.63 12.31
C GLU A 57 24.80 -1.31 12.42
N GLY A 58 24.37 -0.69 13.53
CA GLY A 58 22.96 -0.35 13.75
C GLY A 58 22.08 -1.58 13.99
N VAL A 59 20.94 -1.39 14.67
CA VAL A 59 20.02 -2.49 15.03
C VAL A 59 19.45 -3.27 13.83
N PRO A 60 19.13 -2.66 12.66
CA PRO A 60 18.58 -3.41 11.52
C PRO A 60 19.48 -4.54 11.03
N ALA A 61 20.81 -4.37 11.08
CA ALA A 61 21.79 -5.34 10.61
C ALA A 61 21.73 -6.68 11.38
N ILE A 62 21.24 -6.65 12.63
CA ILE A 62 21.02 -7.86 13.43
C ILE A 62 19.99 -8.77 12.74
N TYR A 63 18.94 -8.18 12.17
CA TYR A 63 17.78 -8.90 11.66
C TYR A 63 17.88 -9.20 10.16
N GLY A 64 18.75 -8.51 9.43
CA GLY A 64 18.87 -8.67 7.99
C GLY A 64 19.59 -7.52 7.30
N THR A 65 19.55 -7.52 5.97
CA THR A 65 20.10 -6.41 5.17
C THR A 65 19.04 -5.31 5.00
N PRO A 66 19.27 -4.10 5.54
CA PRO A 66 18.34 -2.99 5.38
C PRO A 66 18.28 -2.55 3.90
N ARG A 67 17.07 -2.32 3.40
CA ARG A 67 16.83 -1.86 2.02
C ARG A 67 16.50 -0.37 2.02
N THR A 68 15.25 -0.04 2.38
CA THR A 68 14.74 1.33 2.39
C THR A 68 13.52 1.41 3.31
N VAL A 69 13.13 2.62 3.68
CA VAL A 69 11.86 2.87 4.38
C VAL A 69 10.76 2.97 3.33
N GLU A 70 9.72 2.15 3.47
CA GLU A 70 8.56 2.16 2.59
C GLU A 70 7.28 2.35 3.37
N ARG A 71 6.34 3.09 2.78
CA ARG A 71 4.98 3.22 3.31
C ARG A 71 4.13 2.06 2.80
N LEU A 72 3.91 1.07 3.66
CA LEU A 72 3.21 -0.16 3.33
C LEU A 72 1.77 -0.14 3.85
N ALA A 73 0.84 -0.58 3.02
CA ALA A 73 -0.54 -0.84 3.39
C ALA A 73 -0.76 -2.36 3.54
N PHE A 74 -1.63 -2.74 4.48
CA PHE A 74 -2.02 -4.14 4.72
C PHE A 74 -0.84 -5.07 5.02
N VAL A 75 -0.04 -4.70 6.01
CA VAL A 75 1.10 -5.51 6.45
C VAL A 75 0.63 -6.59 7.42
N PRO A 76 1.00 -7.88 7.22
CA PRO A 76 0.71 -8.91 8.21
C PRO A 76 1.48 -8.63 9.51
N GLU A 77 0.79 -8.52 10.64
CA GLU A 77 1.41 -8.20 11.95
C GLU A 77 2.55 -9.16 12.31
N GLY A 78 2.47 -10.44 11.92
CA GLY A 78 3.53 -11.44 12.16
C GLY A 78 4.83 -11.23 11.38
N LYS A 79 4.87 -10.27 10.45
CA LYS A 79 6.08 -9.88 9.69
C LYS A 79 6.67 -8.55 10.15
N VAL A 80 5.95 -7.83 11.01
CA VAL A 80 6.44 -6.60 11.61
C VAL A 80 7.18 -6.95 12.90
N VAL A 81 8.42 -6.48 13.01
CA VAL A 81 9.23 -6.69 14.20
C VAL A 81 9.63 -5.35 14.77
N LYS A 82 9.46 -5.23 16.10
CA LYS A 82 10.02 -4.17 16.92
C LYS A 82 11.23 -4.74 17.65
N PRO A 83 12.45 -4.33 17.29
CA PRO A 83 13.66 -4.77 17.98
C PRO A 83 13.59 -4.46 19.47
N ALA A 84 14.16 -5.34 20.30
CA ALA A 84 14.33 -5.06 21.72
C ALA A 84 15.43 -4.02 21.96
N GLU A 85 16.43 -4.00 21.07
CA GLU A 85 17.60 -3.12 21.13
C GLU A 85 17.25 -1.67 20.78
N ASP A 86 16.25 -1.48 19.90
CA ASP A 86 15.70 -0.17 19.56
C ASP A 86 14.18 -0.28 19.33
N PRO A 87 13.37 -0.02 20.38
CA PRO A 87 11.92 -0.11 20.29
C PRO A 87 11.29 1.04 19.49
N SER A 88 12.07 2.06 19.12
CA SER A 88 11.58 3.14 18.25
C SER A 88 11.50 2.71 16.79
N LEU A 89 12.17 1.60 16.44
CA LEU A 89 12.23 1.09 15.08
C LEU A 89 11.10 0.07 14.81
N GLU A 90 10.41 0.25 13.68
CA GLU A 90 9.49 -0.74 13.13
C GLU A 90 10.04 -1.28 11.81
N MET A 91 10.21 -2.59 11.72
CA MET A 91 10.80 -3.25 10.56
C MET A 91 9.84 -4.25 9.94
N TYR A 92 9.84 -4.32 8.61
CA TYR A 92 9.18 -5.37 7.86
C TYR A 92 10.21 -6.40 7.41
N LEU A 93 10.10 -7.62 7.93
CA LEU A 93 10.96 -8.74 7.57
C LEU A 93 10.50 -9.33 6.23
N LYS A 94 11.18 -8.95 5.15
CA LYS A 94 10.96 -9.50 3.81
C LYS A 94 11.66 -10.86 3.70
N ARG A 95 10.90 -11.92 3.40
CA ARG A 95 11.46 -13.25 3.09
C ARG A 95 11.10 -13.64 1.66
N GLY A 96 12.10 -14.04 0.87
CA GLY A 96 11.90 -14.49 -0.51
C GLY A 96 11.15 -13.45 -1.35
N ASP A 97 10.08 -13.90 -2.01
CA ASP A 97 9.30 -13.11 -2.97
C ASP A 97 8.10 -12.37 -2.33
N ASP A 98 8.24 -11.95 -1.08
CA ASP A 98 7.22 -11.18 -0.38
C ASP A 98 7.03 -9.79 -1.02
N HIS A 99 5.83 -9.52 -1.53
CA HIS A 99 5.44 -8.23 -2.12
C HIS A 99 4.35 -7.56 -1.28
N PRO A 100 4.71 -6.83 -0.19
CA PRO A 100 3.71 -6.06 0.56
C PRO A 100 3.12 -4.97 -0.35
N LEU A 101 1.85 -4.64 -0.13
CA LEU A 101 1.19 -3.62 -0.94
C LEU A 101 1.74 -2.24 -0.56
N GLN A 102 2.49 -1.63 -1.45
CA GLN A 102 2.97 -0.26 -1.25
C GLN A 102 1.81 0.72 -1.44
N VAL A 103 1.73 1.73 -0.57
CA VAL A 103 0.75 2.83 -0.73
C VAL A 103 0.92 3.52 -2.08
N GLN A 104 2.15 3.64 -2.57
CA GLN A 104 2.43 4.19 -3.89
C GLN A 104 1.74 3.39 -5.02
N THR A 105 1.67 2.06 -4.90
CA THR A 105 0.96 1.19 -5.84
C THR A 105 -0.56 1.47 -5.80
N LEU A 106 -1.14 1.70 -4.62
CA LEU A 106 -2.55 2.08 -4.50
C LEU A 106 -2.85 3.39 -5.25
N TRP A 107 -2.00 4.40 -5.10
CA TRP A 107 -2.14 5.67 -5.83
C TRP A 107 -1.94 5.50 -7.35
N TYR A 108 -0.99 4.65 -7.75
CA TYR A 108 -0.73 4.33 -9.15
C TYR A 108 -1.97 3.78 -9.87
N PHE A 109 -2.77 2.93 -9.20
CA PHE A 109 -4.04 2.44 -9.76
C PHE A 109 -5.21 3.38 -9.49
N GLY A 110 -5.24 4.07 -8.36
CA GLY A 110 -6.35 4.94 -7.95
C GLY A 110 -6.60 6.09 -8.92
N VAL A 111 -5.54 6.77 -9.37
CA VAL A 111 -5.66 7.94 -10.27
C VAL A 111 -6.23 7.56 -11.63
N PRO A 112 -5.69 6.57 -12.37
CA PRO A 112 -6.27 6.12 -13.63
C PRO A 112 -7.70 5.61 -13.50
N THR A 113 -8.02 4.85 -12.44
CA THR A 113 -9.38 4.35 -12.21
C THR A 113 -10.37 5.50 -11.97
N ALA A 114 -9.98 6.52 -11.21
CA ALA A 114 -10.82 7.69 -10.98
C ALA A 114 -11.13 8.44 -12.28
N VAL A 115 -10.09 8.75 -13.08
CA VAL A 115 -10.23 9.43 -14.37
C VAL A 115 -11.05 8.58 -15.34
N GLY A 116 -10.74 7.30 -15.47
CA GLY A 116 -11.45 6.37 -16.33
C GLY A 116 -12.94 6.27 -15.98
N GLY A 117 -13.26 6.10 -14.69
CA GLY A 117 -14.64 6.03 -14.21
C GLY A 117 -15.46 7.27 -14.55
N VAL A 118 -14.88 8.47 -14.34
CA VAL A 118 -15.54 9.74 -14.69
C VAL A 118 -15.75 9.87 -16.20
N LEU A 119 -14.73 9.61 -17.02
CA LEU A 119 -14.83 9.73 -18.49
C LEU A 119 -15.83 8.73 -19.07
N THR A 120 -15.79 7.47 -18.62
CA THR A 120 -16.76 6.45 -19.03
C THR A 120 -18.18 6.85 -18.64
N GLY A 121 -18.37 7.37 -17.43
CA GLY A 121 -19.69 7.80 -16.98
C GLY A 121 -20.24 8.99 -17.76
N LEU A 122 -19.40 9.99 -18.06
CA LEU A 122 -19.75 11.10 -18.95
C LEU A 122 -20.11 10.61 -20.35
N GLY A 123 -19.35 9.65 -20.90
CA GLY A 123 -19.66 9.02 -22.19
C GLY A 123 -21.05 8.38 -22.24
N PHE A 124 -21.42 7.63 -21.20
CA PHE A 124 -22.76 7.03 -21.10
C PHE A 124 -23.87 8.08 -20.98
N LEU A 125 -23.64 9.17 -20.24
CA LEU A 125 -24.60 10.27 -20.15
C LEU A 125 -24.80 10.98 -21.50
N LEU A 126 -23.74 11.19 -22.27
CA LEU A 126 -23.83 11.75 -23.61
C LEU A 126 -24.60 10.84 -24.57
N LEU A 127 -24.35 9.53 -24.52
CA LEU A 127 -25.12 8.54 -25.31
C LEU A 127 -26.59 8.51 -24.91
N ALA A 128 -26.88 8.60 -23.61
CA ALA A 128 -28.25 8.66 -23.11
C ALA A 128 -29.00 9.91 -23.60
N ARG A 129 -28.29 11.04 -23.75
CA ARG A 129 -28.83 12.29 -24.32
C ARG A 129 -29.16 12.12 -25.80
N ARG A 130 -28.27 11.53 -26.60
CA ARG A 130 -28.46 11.34 -28.05
C ARG A 130 -29.65 10.42 -28.39
N LYS A 131 -29.89 9.36 -27.61
CA LYS A 131 -31.03 8.44 -27.85
C LYS A 131 -32.38 8.99 -27.35
N GLY A 132 -32.37 10.10 -26.60
CA GLY A 132 -33.56 10.69 -25.97
C GLY A 132 -34.07 11.97 -26.61
N SER A 133 -33.30 12.55 -27.54
CA SER A 133 -33.81 13.46 -28.56
C SER A 133 -34.32 12.66 -29.75
#